data_AF-A0A353R644-F1
#
_entry.id   AF-A0A353R644-F1
#
_cell.length_a   1.000
_cell.length_b   1.000
_cell.length_c   1.000
_cell.angle_alpha   90.00
_cell.angle_beta   90.00
_cell.angle_gamma   90.00
#
_symmetry.space_group_name_H-M   'P 1'
#
loop_
_entity.id
_entity.type
_entity.pdbx_description
1 polymer ?
#
loop_
_entity_poly.entity_id
_entity_poly.type
_entity_poly.pdbx_seq_one_letter_code
_entity_poly.pdbx_strand_id
1 'polypeptide(L)' 'TLIIGKDLLIRKALSESHLYSSAFIPVKRSDGFLLYGAGWGHGVGLCQIGGAVMASRGYSYKQILQHYYPGSRAQIIY' A
#
# COMPACT_ATOMS: atom_id res chain seq x y z
N THR A 1 9.83 -3.90 27.39
CA THR A 1 8.99 -3.95 26.18
C THR A 1 9.51 -2.95 25.17
N LEU A 2 9.68 -3.34 23.90
CA LEU A 2 10.04 -2.42 22.81
C LEU A 2 8.77 -1.97 22.09
N ILE A 3 8.60 -0.67 21.86
CA ILE A 3 7.46 -0.08 21.13
C ILE A 3 8.01 0.74 19.97
N ILE A 4 7.54 0.44 18.76
CA ILE A 4 7.89 1.17 17.54
C ILE A 4 6.59 1.74 16.95
N GLY A 5 6.41 3.06 17.00
CA GLY A 5 5.13 3.70 16.68
C GLY A 5 4.96 4.19 15.24
N LYS A 6 6.01 4.16 14.40
CA LYS A 6 5.95 4.66 13.02
C LYS A 6 5.98 3.49 12.03
N ASP A 7 5.04 3.50 11.09
CA ASP A 7 4.90 2.50 10.02
C ASP A 7 6.23 2.13 9.36
N LEU A 8 6.94 3.13 8.84
CA LEU A 8 8.21 2.93 8.15
C LEU A 8 9.28 2.33 9.06
N LEU A 9 9.28 2.69 10.35
CA LEU A 9 10.24 2.13 11.31
C LEU A 9 9.93 0.66 11.62
N ILE A 10 8.65 0.29 11.72
CA ILE A 10 8.24 -1.11 11.89
C ILE A 10 8.73 -1.93 10.69
N ARG A 11 8.48 -1.44 9.47
CA ARG A 11 8.85 -2.15 8.23
C ARG A 11 10.35 -2.36 8.10
N LYS A 12 11.16 -1.38 8.53
CA LYS A 12 12.64 -1.46 8.57
C LYS A 12 13.17 -2.32 9.71
N ALA A 13 12.48 -2.35 10.85
CA ALA A 13 12.91 -3.15 12.00
C ALA A 13 12.73 -4.66 11.78
N LEU A 14 11.80 -5.05 10.91
CA LEU A 14 11.42 -6.45 10.68
C LEU A 14 12.01 -7.06 9.38
N SER A 15 12.86 -6.32 8.66
CA SER A 15 13.50 -6.77 7.42
C SER A 15 14.75 -5.94 7.13
N GLU A 16 15.82 -6.56 6.63
CA GLU A 16 17.08 -5.89 6.28
C GLU A 16 16.89 -4.76 5.24
N SER A 17 15.91 -4.91 4.35
CA SER A 17 15.54 -3.87 3.39
C SER A 17 14.35 -3.06 3.90
N HIS A 18 13.18 -3.69 3.93
CA HIS A 18 11.92 -3.24 4.52
C HIS A 18 10.81 -4.23 4.14
N LEU A 19 9.82 -4.43 5.00
CA LEU A 19 8.59 -5.11 4.60
C LEU A 19 7.89 -4.37 3.46
N TYR A 20 7.27 -5.10 2.52
CA TYR A 20 6.58 -4.51 1.36
C TYR A 20 5.43 -3.57 1.74
N SER A 21 4.75 -3.84 2.86
CA SER A 21 3.69 -3.02 3.42
C SER A 21 3.63 -3.20 4.94
N SER A 22 2.72 -2.48 5.60
CA SER A 22 2.31 -2.75 6.99
C SER A 22 1.07 -3.64 7.09
N ALA A 23 0.52 -4.09 5.97
CA ALA A 23 -0.58 -5.05 5.95
C ALA A 23 0.01 -6.46 6.07
N PHE A 24 0.22 -6.92 7.31
CA PHE A 24 0.68 -8.28 7.58
C PHE A 24 0.03 -8.87 8.83
N ILE A 25 -0.03 -10.21 8.87
CA ILE A 25 -0.51 -10.98 10.01
C ILE A 25 0.67 -11.80 10.56
N PRO A 26 1.08 -11.59 11.82
CA PRO A 26 2.11 -12.39 12.46
C PRO A 26 1.53 -13.72 12.96
N VAL A 27 2.21 -14.83 12.66
CA VAL A 27 1.91 -16.16 13.18
C VAL A 27 3.10 -16.67 13.97
N LYS A 28 2.90 -16.97 15.25
CA LYS A 28 3.96 -17.49 16.12
C LYS A 28 4.39 -18.89 15.65
N ARG A 29 5.70 -19.12 15.62
CA ARG A 29 6.36 -20.41 15.36
C ARG A 29 7.31 -20.72 16.53
N SER A 30 7.93 -21.90 16.52
CA SER A 30 8.86 -22.35 17.58
C SER A 30 10.12 -21.47 17.69
N ASP A 31 10.54 -20.87 16.60
CA ASP A 31 11.79 -20.12 16.43
C ASP A 31 11.57 -18.63 16.13
N GLY A 32 10.32 -18.15 16.14
CA GLY A 32 10.02 -16.75 15.87
C GLY A 32 8.60 -16.51 15.38
N PHE A 33 8.46 -15.59 14.42
CA PHE A 33 7.19 -15.25 13.79
C PHE A 33 7.31 -15.36 12.28
N LEU A 34 6.30 -15.97 11.66
CA LEU A 34 6.08 -15.92 10.23
C LEU A 34 5.10 -14.80 9.91
N LEU A 35 5.48 -13.88 9.02
CA LEU A 35 4.64 -12.75 8.63
C LEU A 35 3.97 -13.03 7.27
N TYR A 36 2.65 -13.10 7.26
CA TYR A 36 1.88 -13.15 6.01
C TYR A 36 1.52 -11.73 5.60
N GLY A 37 2.16 -11.22 4.55
CA GLY A 37 1.97 -9.84 4.06
C GLY A 37 1.02 -9.74 2.86
N ALA A 38 0.52 -8.53 2.61
CA ALA A 38 -0.28 -8.19 1.43
C ALA A 38 0.04 -6.79 0.91
N GLY A 39 0.01 -6.63 -0.42
CA GLY A 39 0.24 -5.35 -1.09
C GLY A 39 1.69 -4.85 -1.01
N TRP A 40 1.94 -3.72 -1.68
CA TRP A 40 3.25 -3.09 -1.72
C TRP A 40 3.10 -1.56 -1.75
N GLY A 41 3.69 -0.89 -0.75
CA GLY A 41 3.61 0.56 -0.58
C GLY A 41 2.90 0.93 0.73
N HIS A 42 2.55 2.22 0.85
CA HIS A 42 1.89 2.74 2.04
C HIS A 42 0.35 2.66 1.99
N GLY A 43 -0.24 2.23 0.86
CA GLY A 43 -1.67 1.95 0.74
C GLY A 43 -2.60 3.16 0.75
N VAL A 44 -2.10 4.37 0.48
CA VAL A 44 -2.92 5.60 0.44
C VAL A 44 -2.95 6.16 -0.98
N GLY A 45 -4.13 6.55 -1.46
CA GLY A 45 -4.32 7.11 -2.81
C GLY A 45 -4.33 6.04 -3.90
N LEU A 46 -3.70 6.33 -5.04
CA LEU A 46 -3.72 5.50 -6.23
C LEU A 46 -2.92 4.20 -6.09
N CYS A 47 -3.60 3.05 -6.15
CA CYS A 47 -2.94 1.77 -6.39
C CYS A 47 -2.54 1.68 -7.87
N GLN A 48 -1.24 1.65 -8.16
CA GLN A 48 -0.71 1.65 -9.53
C GLN A 48 -1.20 0.45 -10.35
N ILE A 49 -1.08 -0.76 -9.79
CA ILE A 49 -1.54 -2.00 -10.43
C ILE A 49 -3.07 -1.96 -10.62
N GLY A 50 -3.80 -1.51 -9.60
CA GLY A 50 -5.25 -1.38 -9.67
C GLY A 50 -5.68 -0.38 -10.75
N GLY A 51 -5.00 0.76 -10.87
CA GLY A 51 -5.20 1.73 -11.95
C GLY A 51 -4.91 1.16 -13.33
N ALA A 52 -3.83 0.39 -13.48
CA ALA A 52 -3.51 -0.29 -14.75
C ALA A 52 -4.58 -1.33 -15.14
N VAL A 53 -5.10 -2.10 -14.17
CA VAL A 53 -6.21 -3.04 -14.40
C VAL A 53 -7.52 -2.32 -14.74
N MET A 54 -7.81 -1.19 -14.11
CA MET A 54 -8.95 -0.36 -14.51
C MET A 54 -8.78 0.16 -15.94
N ALA A 55 -7.60 0.64 -16.31
CA ALA A 55 -7.33 1.10 -17.67
C ALA A 55 -7.50 -0.04 -18.70
N SER A 56 -7.00 -1.25 -18.40
CA SER A 56 -7.17 -2.42 -19.29
C SER A 56 -8.61 -2.88 -19.43
N ARG A 57 -9.48 -2.52 -18.48
CA ARG A 57 -10.93 -2.72 -18.52
C ARG A 57 -11.70 -1.55 -19.18
N GLY A 58 -11.00 -0.58 -19.75
CA GLY A 58 -11.60 0.54 -20.51
C GLY A 58 -11.99 1.75 -19.67
N TYR A 59 -11.62 1.82 -18.40
CA TYR A 59 -11.89 3.01 -17.58
C TYR A 59 -10.96 4.17 -18.01
N SER A 60 -11.54 5.35 -18.19
CA SER A 60 -10.77 6.56 -18.47
C SER A 60 -9.92 6.98 -17.27
N TYR A 61 -8.84 7.72 -17.50
CA TYR A 61 -8.00 8.26 -16.43
C TYR A 61 -8.82 9.09 -15.41
N LYS A 62 -9.87 9.81 -15.86
CA LYS A 62 -10.77 10.56 -14.98
C LYS A 62 -11.53 9.64 -14.03
N GLN A 63 -12.06 8.52 -14.53
CA GLN A 63 -12.76 7.53 -13.68
C GLN A 63 -11.81 6.84 -12.71
N ILE A 64 -10.58 6.53 -13.14
CA ILE A 64 -9.54 5.96 -12.28
C ILE A 64 -9.19 6.94 -11.15
N LEU A 65 -8.88 8.20 -11.48
CA LEU A 65 -8.57 9.21 -10.46
C LEU A 65 -9.75 9.46 -9.54
N GLN A 66 -10.99 9.52 -10.05
CA GLN A 66 -12.17 9.69 -9.22
C GLN A 66 -12.39 8.54 -8.23
N HIS A 67 -12.02 7.31 -8.60
CA HIS A 67 -12.09 6.15 -7.73
C HIS A 67 -11.10 6.24 -6.56
N TYR A 68 -9.86 6.64 -6.81
CA TYR A 68 -8.81 6.72 -5.77
C TYR A 68 -8.77 8.05 -5.02
N TYR A 69 -9.34 9.10 -5.59
CA TYR A 69 -9.42 10.43 -5.01
C TYR A 69 -10.87 10.97 -5.08
N PRO A 70 -11.79 10.44 -4.26
CA PRO A 70 -13.18 10.86 -4.28
C PRO A 70 -13.33 12.36 -4.00
N GLY A 71 -14.18 13.03 -4.79
CA GLY A 71 -14.41 14.47 -4.68
C GLY A 71 -13.31 15.35 -5.30
N SER A 72 -12.25 14.76 -5.88
CA SER A 72 -11.25 15.53 -6.63
C SER A 72 -11.79 16.02 -7.97
N ARG A 73 -11.15 17.06 -8.53
CA ARG A 73 -11.46 17.60 -9.86
C ARG A 73 -10.18 17.84 -10.62
N ALA A 74 -10.03 17.22 -11.79
CA ALA A 74 -8.94 17.51 -12.71
C ALA A 74 -9.10 18.92 -13.29
N GLN A 75 -8.03 19.71 -13.29
CA GLN A 75 -7.99 21.06 -13.84
C GLN A 75 -6.79 21.19 -14.78
N ILE A 76 -6.99 21.88 -15.90
CA ILE A 76 -5.90 22.32 -16.76
C ILE A 76 -5.38 23.62 -16.15
N ILE A 77 -4.06 23.67 -15.90
CA ILE A 77 -3.42 24.79 -15.19
C ILE A 77 -2.56 25.67 -16.12
N TYR A 78 -2.48 25.34 -17.41
CA TYR A 78 -1.81 26.09 -18.47
C TYR A 78 -2.44 25.80 -19.83
#